data_AF-A0A7C1TJW5-F1
#
_entry.id   AF-A0A7C1TJW5-F1
#
_cell.length_a   1.000
_cell.length_b   1.000
_cell.length_c   1.000
_cell.angle_alpha   90.00
_cell.angle_beta   90.00
_cell.angle_gamma   90.00
#
_symmetry.space_group_name_H-M   'P 1'
#
loop_
_entity.id
_entity.type
_entity.pdbx_description
1 polymer ?
#
loop_
_entity_poly.entity_id
_entity_poly.type
_entity_poly.pdbx_seq_one_letter_code
_entity_poly.pdbx_strand_id
1 'polypeptide(L)' 'MAKRIPQDFIDELMNRVDIVEVIDTRVPLKKAGREYQACCPFHN' A
#
# COMPACT_ATOMS: atom_id res chain seq x y z
N MET A 1 24.57 13.30 4.58
CA MET A 1 23.22 13.84 4.36
C MET A 1 22.55 12.97 3.32
N ALA A 2 21.44 12.30 3.64
CA ALA A 2 20.77 11.45 2.67
C ALA A 2 20.23 12.34 1.53
N LYS A 3 20.58 12.01 0.29
CA LYS A 3 19.95 12.61 -0.90
C LYS A 3 18.44 12.35 -0.78
N ARG A 4 17.64 13.42 -0.84
CA ARG A 4 16.18 13.30 -0.94
C ARG A 4 15.85 12.57 -2.24
N ILE A 5 14.94 11.61 -2.16
CA ILE A 5 14.40 10.95 -3.34
C ILE A 5 13.68 12.01 -4.19
N PRO A 6 13.89 12.05 -5.52
CA PRO A 6 13.19 13.00 -6.39
C PRO A 6 11.67 12.83 -6.29
N GLN A 7 10.94 13.94 -6.26
CA GLN A 7 9.48 13.91 -6.15
C GLN A 7 8.83 13.18 -7.34
N ASP A 8 9.33 13.43 -8.55
CA ASP A 8 8.81 12.78 -9.77
C ASP A 8 8.88 11.25 -9.68
N PHE A 9 9.94 10.72 -9.05
CA PHE A 9 10.08 9.29 -8.83
C PHE A 9 9.08 8.76 -7.79
N ILE A 10 8.80 9.54 -6.74
CA ILE A 10 7.77 9.17 -5.75
C ILE A 10 6.40 9.10 -6.42
N ASP A 11 6.09 10.07 -7.29
CA ASP A 11 4.82 10.11 -8.01
C ASP A 11 4.72 8.96 -9.03
N GLU A 12 5.81 8.66 -9.75
CA GLU A 12 5.91 7.51 -10.65
C GLU A 12 5.72 6.17 -9.91
N LEU A 13 6.30 6.04 -8.70
CA LEU A 13 6.15 4.86 -7.86
C LEU A 13 4.70 4.68 -7.42
N MET A 14 4.07 5.74 -6.91
CA MET A 14 2.66 5.72 -6.47
C MET A 14 1.69 5.34 -7.60
N ASN A 15 2.01 5.70 -8.85
CA ASN A 15 1.20 5.37 -10.01
C ASN A 15 1.35 3.92 -10.49
N ARG A 16 2.44 3.23 -10.12
CA ARG A 16 2.75 1.87 -10.61
C ARG A 16 2.47 0.78 -9.59
N VAL A 17 2.51 1.12 -8.32
CA VAL A 17 2.36 0.15 -7.23
C VAL A 17 0.88 -0.05 -6.91
N ASP A 18 0.44 -1.30 -6.92
CA ASP A 18 -0.85 -1.66 -6.34
C ASP A 18 -0.72 -1.80 -4.82
N ILE A 19 -1.36 -0.89 -4.09
CA ILE A 19 -1.38 -0.89 -2.63
C ILE A 19 -2.04 -2.17 -2.08
N VAL A 20 -2.98 -2.78 -2.80
CA VAL A 20 -3.66 -4.01 -2.39
C VAL A 20 -2.67 -5.16 -2.31
N GLU A 21 -1.84 -5.35 -3.35
CA GLU A 21 -0.81 -6.39 -3.36
C GLU A 21 0.20 -6.19 -2.23
N VAL A 22 0.65 -4.95 -2.02
CA VAL A 22 1.61 -4.62 -0.96
C VAL A 22 1.05 -4.97 0.42
N ILE A 23 -0.19 -4.58 0.71
CA ILE A 23 -0.83 -4.85 2.00
C ILE A 23 -1.10 -6.35 2.17
N ASP A 24 -1.58 -7.05 1.13
CA ASP A 24 -1.94 -8.47 1.19
C ASP A 24 -0.76 -9.38 1.57
N THR A 25 0.48 -8.96 1.25
CA THR A 25 1.69 -9.67 1.72
C THR A 25 1.86 -9.70 3.24
N ARG A 26 1.21 -8.79 3.97
CA ARG A 26 1.33 -8.63 5.43
C ARG A 26 0.03 -8.87 6.17
N VAL A 27 -1.09 -8.47 5.59
CA VAL A 27 -2.43 -8.53 6.18
C VAL A 27 -3.36 -9.14 5.15
N PRO A 28 -3.88 -10.36 5.38
CA PRO A 28 -4.70 -11.04 4.38
C PRO A 28 -5.99 -10.26 4.11
N LEU A 29 -6.10 -9.72 2.91
CA LEU A 29 -7.22 -8.90 2.47
C LEU A 29 -8.33 -9.79 1.91
N LYS A 30 -9.57 -9.48 2.26
CA LYS A 30 -10.76 -10.09 1.67
C LYS A 30 -11.51 -9.08 0.83
N LYS A 31 -11.87 -9.46 -0.39
CA LYS A 31 -12.67 -8.61 -1.28
C LYS A 31 -14.08 -8.41 -0.71
N ALA A 32 -14.50 -7.14 -0.61
CA ALA A 32 -15.79 -6.70 -0.09
C ALA A 32 -16.44 -5.72 -1.09
N GLY A 33 -17.01 -6.28 -2.16
CA GLY A 33 -17.57 -5.48 -3.24
C GLY A 33 -16.49 -4.78 -4.07
N ARG A 34 -16.45 -3.45 -4.01
CA ARG A 34 -15.44 -2.61 -4.69
C ARG A 34 -14.18 -2.40 -3.86
N GLU A 35 -14.23 -2.71 -2.57
CA GLU A 35 -13.13 -2.48 -1.61
C GLU A 35 -12.55 -3.80 -1.08
N TYR A 36 -11.53 -3.68 -0.23
CA TYR A 36 -10.90 -4.79 0.49
C TYR A 36 -10.99 -4.54 1.99
N GLN A 37 -11.19 -5.60 2.77
CA GLN A 37 -11.32 -5.55 4.22
C GLN A 37 -10.39 -6.58 4.88
N ALA A 38 -9.88 -6.24 6.06
CA ALA A 38 -9.13 -7.14 6.92
C ALA A 38 -9.18 -6.69 8.39
N CYS A 39 -8.72 -7.56 9.28
CA CYS A 39 -8.49 -7.18 10.68
C CYS A 39 -7.34 -6.16 10.76
N CYS A 40 -7.55 -5.08 11.49
CA CYS A 40 -6.55 -4.03 11.66
C CYS A 40 -5.34 -4.60 12.42
N PRO A 41 -4.10 -4.51 11.88
CA PRO A 41 -2.91 -4.98 12.59
C PRO A 41 -2.44 -4.00 13.68
N PHE A 42 -3.09 -2.83 13.83
CA PHE A 42 -2.63 -1.75 14.70
C PHE A 42 -3.44 -1.61 16.00
N HIS A 43 -4.65 -2.18 16.06
CA HIS A 43 -5.55 -2.06 17.21
C HIS A 43 -6.36 -3.36 17.39
N ASN A 44 -6.77 -3.66 18.63
CA ASN A 44 -7.68 -4.77 18.96
C ASN A 44 -9.08 -4.25 19.25
#